data_AF-A0A934XDK1-F1
#
_entry.id   AF-A0A934XDK1-F1
#
_cell.length_a   1.000
_cell.length_b   1.000
_cell.length_c   1.000
_cell.angle_alpha   90.00
_cell.angle_beta   90.00
_cell.angle_gamma   90.00
#
_symmetry.space_group_name_H-M   'P 1'
#
loop_
_entity.id
_entity.type
_entity.pdbx_description
1 polymer ?
#
loop_
_entity_poly.entity_id
_entity_poly.type
_entity_poly.pdbx_seq_one_letter_code
_entity_poly.pdbx_strand_id
1 'polypeptide(L)'
;MSDATILVKTRKGLEEMAHRTGTVPQKLRSVLILVDGKSRRADLLKKCTFIPQCDEHLEWLLQNGFVEAEQATVPNSAPLPDANSPRMALLKMAKELLGTHAGTVVQRFHDTEDTHEALAQTLDRCHKLIRLSIDEKKAEQFRRLGTALLSPAGPSA
;
A
#
# COMPACT_ATOMS: atom_id res chain seq x y z
N MET A 1 16.15 -8.60 20.32
CA MET A 1 15.12 -7.77 19.64
C MET A 1 15.67 -6.36 19.49
N SER A 2 15.67 -5.84 18.28
CA SER A 2 16.51 -4.70 17.89
C SER A 2 15.98 -3.37 18.44
N ASP A 3 16.76 -2.73 19.31
CA ASP A 3 16.50 -1.39 19.87
C ASP A 3 16.51 -0.27 18.80
N ALA A 4 17.02 -0.59 17.61
CA ALA A 4 17.14 0.32 16.47
C ALA A 4 15.87 0.48 15.62
N THR A 5 14.80 -0.29 15.88
CA THR A 5 13.59 -0.26 15.04
C THR A 5 12.77 1.01 15.27
N ILE A 6 12.32 1.62 14.18
CA ILE A 6 11.45 2.80 14.24
C ILE A 6 10.04 2.33 14.53
N LEU A 7 9.37 3.00 15.48
CA LEU A 7 7.98 2.69 15.78
C LEU A 7 7.08 3.70 15.08
N VAL A 8 6.14 3.18 14.29
CA VAL A 8 5.14 3.95 13.56
C VAL A 8 3.74 3.61 14.06
N LYS A 9 2.84 4.60 14.08
CA LYS A 9 1.42 4.37 14.41
C LYS A 9 0.76 3.66 13.24
N THR A 10 0.02 2.60 13.52
CA THR A 10 -0.81 1.95 12.51
C THR A 10 -2.09 2.75 12.27
N ARG A 11 -2.86 2.39 11.24
CA ARG A 11 -4.21 2.94 11.00
C ARG A 11 -5.09 2.83 12.25
N LYS A 12 -5.04 1.68 12.94
CA LYS A 12 -5.76 1.43 14.19
C LYS A 12 -5.33 2.38 15.32
N GLY A 13 -4.03 2.66 15.43
CA GLY A 13 -3.50 3.64 16.38
C GLY A 13 -3.96 5.07 16.08
N LEU A 14 -3.98 5.45 14.81
CA LEU A 14 -4.46 6.77 14.37
C LEU A 14 -5.97 6.94 14.58
N GLU A 15 -6.76 5.91 14.30
CA GLU A 15 -8.21 5.91 14.53
C GLU A 15 -8.54 6.03 16.03
N GLU A 16 -7.82 5.32 16.91
CA GLU A 16 -7.98 5.49 18.36
C GLU A 16 -7.66 6.90 18.86
N MET A 17 -6.72 7.59 18.20
CA MET A 17 -6.40 8.98 18.51
C MET A 17 -7.46 9.95 17.99
N ALA A 18 -7.97 9.71 16.78
CA ALA A 18 -8.96 10.56 16.14
C ALA A 18 -10.34 10.43 16.80
N HIS A 19 -10.79 9.20 17.06
CA HIS A 19 -12.17 8.94 17.50
C HIS A 19 -12.30 8.83 19.02
N ARG A 20 -11.18 8.79 19.77
CA ARG A 20 -11.17 8.60 21.23
C ARG A 20 -12.16 7.52 21.69
N THR A 21 -12.18 6.41 20.96
CA THR A 21 -13.06 5.24 21.07
C THR A 21 -13.02 4.53 22.43
N GLY A 22 -12.13 4.95 23.35
CA GLY A 22 -12.07 4.40 24.72
C GLY A 22 -11.44 3.02 24.81
N THR A 23 -11.08 2.39 23.69
CA THR A 23 -10.53 1.02 23.65
C THR A 23 -9.10 0.95 24.18
N VAL A 24 -8.32 2.04 24.03
CA VAL A 24 -6.97 2.15 24.59
C VAL A 24 -6.96 2.92 25.92
N PRO A 25 -6.41 2.33 27.01
CA PRO A 25 -6.20 3.00 28.29
C PRO A 25 -5.46 4.33 28.16
N GLN A 26 -5.80 5.31 29.00
CA GLN A 26 -5.24 6.67 28.92
C GLN A 26 -3.70 6.72 28.99
N LYS A 27 -3.08 5.81 29.76
CA LYS A 27 -1.62 5.66 29.84
C LYS A 27 -1.02 5.17 28.52
N LEU A 28 -1.60 4.13 27.92
CA LEU A 28 -1.22 3.61 26.60
C LEU A 28 -1.42 4.66 25.49
N ARG A 29 -2.48 5.46 25.58
CA ARG A 29 -2.68 6.61 24.67
C ARG A 29 -1.58 7.65 24.79
N SER A 30 -1.08 7.93 25.99
CA SER A 30 0.01 8.89 26.20
C SER A 30 1.29 8.42 25.52
N VAL A 31 1.61 7.13 25.63
CA VAL A 31 2.73 6.49 24.91
C VAL A 31 2.48 6.52 23.41
N LEU A 32 1.27 6.18 22.96
CA LEU A 32 0.91 6.22 21.55
C LEU A 32 1.09 7.63 20.99
N ILE A 33 0.63 8.68 21.68
CA ILE A 33 0.82 10.08 21.26
C ILE A 33 2.29 10.39 20.98
N LEU A 34 3.20 9.94 21.84
CA LEU A 34 4.66 10.16 21.73
C LEU A 34 5.30 9.45 20.53
N VAL A 35 4.63 8.45 19.95
CA VAL A 35 5.08 7.79 18.71
C VAL A 35 4.88 8.73 17.52
N ASP A 36 5.94 9.45 17.16
CA ASP A 36 5.96 10.37 16.00
C ASP A 36 6.09 9.65 14.64
N GLY A 37 6.35 8.34 14.65
CA GLY A 37 6.64 7.58 13.42
C GLY A 37 8.07 7.76 12.91
N LYS A 38 8.92 8.49 13.63
CA LYS A 38 10.33 8.72 13.27
C LYS A 38 11.31 8.32 14.37
N SER A 39 10.81 8.13 15.59
CA SER A 39 11.63 7.81 16.75
C SER A 39 11.80 6.30 16.90
N ARG A 40 13.01 5.88 17.26
CA ARG A 40 13.34 4.48 17.53
C ARG A 40 12.78 4.04 18.88
N ARG A 41 12.59 2.74 19.09
CA ARG A 41 12.18 2.19 20.39
C ARG A 41 13.05 2.73 21.55
N ALA A 42 14.36 2.73 21.38
CA ALA A 42 15.32 3.30 22.34
C ALA A 42 15.04 4.75 22.71
N ASP A 43 14.74 5.56 21.68
CA ASP A 43 14.57 7.00 21.79
C ASP A 43 13.22 7.33 22.45
N LEU A 44 12.19 6.55 22.11
CA LEU A 44 10.88 6.61 22.76
C LEU A 44 10.97 6.22 24.23
N LEU A 45 11.72 5.17 24.58
CA LEU A 45 11.94 4.79 25.98
C LEU A 45 12.65 5.89 26.77
N LYS A 46 13.66 6.55 26.17
CA LYS A 46 14.32 7.72 26.78
C LYS A 46 13.38 8.90 26.96
N LYS A 47 12.56 9.20 25.95
CA LYS A 47 11.55 10.28 26.01
C LYS A 47 10.46 10.00 27.04
N CYS A 48 10.08 8.74 27.19
CA CYS A 48 9.02 8.31 28.10
C CYS A 48 9.56 7.89 29.48
N THR A 49 10.74 8.37 29.89
CA THR A 49 11.30 8.03 31.22
C THR A 49 10.40 8.48 32.38
N PHE A 50 9.48 9.41 32.13
CA PHE A 50 8.48 9.89 33.08
C PHE A 50 7.24 8.96 33.18
N ILE A 51 7.08 8.00 32.26
CA ILE A 51 5.99 7.04 32.25
C ILE A 51 6.52 5.72 32.82
N PRO A 52 6.03 5.28 34.00
CA PRO A 52 6.41 3.98 34.54
C PRO A 52 5.94 2.87 33.58
N GLN A 53 6.76 1.84 33.42
CA GLN A 53 6.46 0.67 32.57
C GLN A 53 6.30 1.02 31.09
N CYS A 54 6.93 2.09 30.61
CA CYS A 54 6.73 2.50 29.22
C CYS A 54 7.10 1.41 28.21
N ASP A 55 8.06 0.55 28.55
CA ASP A 55 8.44 -0.62 27.76
C ASP A 55 7.28 -1.62 27.59
N GLU A 56 6.63 -2.00 28.69
CA GLU A 56 5.44 -2.88 28.69
C GLU A 56 4.30 -2.24 27.89
N HIS A 57 4.11 -0.93 28.01
CA HIS A 57 3.07 -0.21 27.27
C HIS A 57 3.33 -0.23 25.76
N LEU A 58 4.59 -0.02 25.36
CA LEU A 58 5.01 -0.04 23.97
C LEU A 58 4.86 -1.43 23.36
N GLU A 59 5.21 -2.46 24.13
CA GLU A 59 5.03 -3.86 23.75
C GLU A 59 3.55 -4.23 23.60
N TRP A 60 2.69 -3.78 24.51
CA TRP A 60 1.26 -3.97 24.40
C TRP A 60 0.69 -3.32 23.13
N LEU A 61 1.12 -2.10 22.81
CA LEU A 61 0.71 -1.41 21.58
C LEU A 61 1.16 -2.16 20.32
N LEU A 62 2.35 -2.77 20.34
CA LEU A 62 2.85 -3.62 19.26
C LEU A 62 2.01 -4.89 19.10
N GLN A 63 1.79 -5.62 20.19
CA GLN A 63 1.01 -6.87 20.18
C GLN A 63 -0.44 -6.64 19.76
N ASN A 64 -1.02 -5.50 20.12
CA ASN A 64 -2.41 -5.16 19.78
C ASN A 64 -2.56 -4.45 18.42
N GLY A 65 -1.46 -4.25 17.70
CA GLY A 65 -1.43 -3.68 16.35
C GLY A 65 -1.77 -2.18 16.31
N PHE A 66 -1.54 -1.43 17.39
CA PHE A 66 -1.68 0.04 17.41
C PHE A 66 -0.40 0.75 16.94
N VAL A 67 0.75 0.10 17.11
CA VAL A 67 2.03 0.54 16.54
C VAL A 67 2.70 -0.63 15.84
N GLU A 68 3.52 -0.32 14.85
CA GLU A 68 4.28 -1.30 14.09
C GLU A 68 5.77 -0.93 14.10
N ALA A 69 6.61 -1.96 14.06
CA ALA A 69 8.05 -1.83 14.08
C ALA A 69 8.57 -1.79 12.64
N GLU A 70 8.72 -0.59 12.09
CA GLU A 70 9.30 -0.38 10.76
C GLU A 70 10.82 -0.48 10.89
N GLN A 71 11.42 -1.51 10.27
CA GLN A 71 12.85 -1.48 10.01
C GLN A 71 13.12 -0.28 9.11
N ALA A 72 13.99 0.63 9.54
CA ALA A 72 14.26 1.89 8.88
C ALA A 72 14.70 1.68 7.41
N THR A 73 13.74 1.57 6.51
CA THR A 73 13.92 1.56 5.07
C THR A 73 12.90 2.53 4.49
N VAL A 74 13.24 3.82 4.56
CA VAL A 74 12.71 4.97 3.79
C VAL A 74 11.18 5.22 3.82
N PRO A 75 10.74 6.49 3.80
CA PRO A 75 9.36 6.84 4.10
C PRO A 75 8.41 6.32 3.00
N ASN A 76 7.58 5.33 3.31
CA ASN A 76 6.44 4.98 2.47
C ASN A 76 5.14 5.42 3.17
N SER A 77 4.64 6.56 2.70
CA SER A 77 3.39 7.18 3.15
C SER A 77 2.18 6.25 2.93
N ALA A 78 1.41 6.05 4.01
CA ALA A 78 -0.04 5.75 4.10
C ALA A 78 -0.65 4.59 3.25
N PRO A 79 -1.65 3.87 3.80
CA PRO A 79 -2.41 2.89 3.02
C PRO A 79 -3.40 3.63 2.09
N LEU A 80 -2.95 3.94 0.88
CA LEU A 80 -3.82 4.11 -0.28
C LEU A 80 -4.33 2.71 -0.68
N PRO A 81 -5.55 2.57 -1.23
CA PRO A 81 -5.98 1.30 -1.82
C PRO A 81 -4.97 0.93 -2.90
N ASP A 82 -4.24 -0.14 -2.64
CA ASP A 82 -3.35 -0.89 -3.52
C ASP A 82 -2.71 -0.08 -4.66
N ALA A 83 -1.73 0.76 -4.31
CA ALA A 83 -0.78 1.31 -5.29
C ALA A 83 0.03 0.21 -6.02
N ASN A 84 -0.11 -1.05 -5.60
CA ASN A 84 0.51 -2.23 -6.22
C ASN A 84 -0.51 -3.19 -6.85
N SER A 85 -1.79 -2.82 -6.98
CA SER A 85 -2.75 -3.66 -7.71
C SER A 85 -2.39 -3.71 -9.19
N PRO A 86 -2.34 -4.90 -9.81
CA PRO A 86 -2.01 -5.06 -11.23
C PRO A 86 -2.94 -4.23 -12.12
N ARG A 87 -4.19 -4.04 -11.68
CA ARG A 87 -5.18 -3.17 -12.32
C ARG A 87 -4.75 -1.71 -12.40
N MET A 88 -4.22 -1.13 -11.33
CA MET A 88 -3.82 0.28 -11.32
C MET A 88 -2.62 0.52 -12.26
N ALA A 89 -1.69 -0.43 -12.29
CA ALA A 89 -0.56 -0.42 -13.22
C ALA A 89 -1.01 -0.52 -14.69
N LEU A 90 -1.98 -1.39 -14.98
CA LEU A 90 -2.59 -1.51 -16.31
C LEU A 90 -3.31 -0.23 -16.74
N LEU A 91 -4.07 0.39 -15.84
CA LEU A 91 -4.79 1.64 -16.10
C LEU A 91 -3.84 2.81 -16.40
N LYS A 92 -2.77 2.94 -15.61
CA LYS A 92 -1.74 3.97 -15.82
C LYS A 92 -1.08 3.77 -17.18
N MET A 93 -0.65 2.55 -17.49
CA MET A 93 -0.06 2.20 -18.77
C MET A 93 -0.98 2.47 -19.96
N ALA A 94 -2.26 2.10 -19.86
CA ALA A 94 -3.24 2.36 -20.91
C ALA A 94 -3.30 3.86 -21.25
N LYS A 95 -3.29 4.73 -20.23
CA LYS A 95 -3.29 6.19 -20.39
C LYS A 95 -2.01 6.70 -21.02
N GLU A 96 -0.85 6.21 -20.60
CA GLU A 96 0.45 6.64 -21.15
C GLU A 96 0.60 6.22 -22.62
N LEU A 97 0.14 5.03 -22.99
CA LEU A 97 0.33 4.48 -24.33
C LEU A 97 -0.68 5.01 -25.36
N LEU A 98 -1.95 5.09 -24.95
CA LEU A 98 -3.07 5.45 -25.83
C LEU A 98 -3.43 6.94 -25.76
N GLY A 99 -3.00 7.64 -24.71
CA GLY A 99 -3.30 9.05 -24.49
C GLY A 99 -4.80 9.31 -24.49
N THR A 100 -5.25 10.20 -25.36
CA THR A 100 -6.66 10.62 -25.50
C THR A 100 -7.60 9.45 -25.82
N HIS A 101 -7.11 8.37 -26.43
CA HIS A 101 -7.93 7.22 -26.81
C HIS A 101 -8.05 6.16 -25.69
N ALA A 102 -7.42 6.39 -24.54
CA ALA A 102 -7.43 5.46 -23.42
C ALA A 102 -8.80 5.34 -22.73
N GLY A 103 -9.72 6.28 -22.94
CA GLY A 103 -10.99 6.37 -22.20
C GLY A 103 -11.78 5.06 -22.17
N THR A 104 -12.01 4.45 -23.34
CA THR A 104 -12.74 3.18 -23.46
C THR A 104 -11.99 2.01 -22.81
N VAL A 105 -10.66 2.00 -22.88
CA VAL A 105 -9.81 0.96 -22.28
C VAL A 105 -9.85 1.07 -20.76
N VAL A 106 -9.64 2.28 -20.24
CA VAL A 106 -9.70 2.60 -18.79
C VAL A 106 -11.05 2.20 -18.22
N GLN A 107 -12.15 2.55 -18.90
CA GLN A 107 -13.49 2.23 -18.44
C GLN A 107 -13.74 0.72 -18.39
N ARG A 108 -13.25 -0.06 -19.36
CA ARG A 108 -13.38 -1.54 -19.31
C ARG A 108 -12.65 -2.15 -18.13
N PHE A 109 -11.44 -1.69 -17.83
CA PHE A 109 -10.70 -2.15 -16.65
C PHE A 109 -11.37 -1.69 -15.34
N HIS A 110 -12.07 -0.56 -15.33
CA HIS A 110 -12.88 -0.11 -14.18
C HIS A 110 -14.14 -0.96 -13.94
N ASP A 111 -14.73 -1.52 -14.99
CA ASP A 111 -15.90 -2.41 -14.90
C ASP A 111 -15.52 -3.87 -14.63
N THR A 112 -14.27 -4.24 -14.92
CA THR A 112 -13.74 -5.60 -14.71
C THR A 112 -13.39 -5.84 -13.24
N GLU A 113 -13.65 -7.07 -12.77
CA GLU A 113 -13.25 -7.56 -11.45
C GLU A 113 -11.72 -7.55 -11.25
N ASP A 114 -11.27 -7.40 -10.00
CA ASP A 114 -9.82 -7.34 -9.64
C ASP A 114 -9.16 -8.73 -9.61
N THR A 115 -9.67 -9.68 -10.40
CA THR A 115 -9.12 -11.04 -10.51
C THR A 115 -8.12 -11.10 -11.66
N HIS A 116 -6.97 -11.75 -11.46
CA HIS A 116 -5.92 -11.87 -12.49
C HIS A 116 -6.45 -12.39 -13.84
N GLU A 117 -7.33 -13.39 -13.82
CA GLU A 117 -7.94 -13.95 -15.04
C GLU A 117 -8.86 -12.94 -15.75
N ALA A 118 -9.71 -12.23 -14.99
CA ALA A 118 -10.61 -11.21 -15.54
C ALA A 118 -9.81 -10.06 -16.17
N LEU A 119 -8.74 -9.60 -15.51
CA LEU A 119 -7.83 -8.58 -16.03
C LEU A 119 -7.12 -9.04 -17.32
N ALA A 120 -6.68 -10.30 -17.38
CA ALA A 120 -6.05 -10.87 -18.57
C ALA A 120 -7.02 -10.95 -19.76
N GLN A 121 -8.28 -11.34 -19.52
CA GLN A 121 -9.31 -11.35 -20.56
C GLN A 121 -9.63 -9.92 -21.05
N THR A 122 -9.74 -8.96 -20.14
CA THR A 122 -9.97 -7.55 -20.50
C THR A 122 -8.80 -6.97 -21.28
N LEU A 123 -7.56 -7.34 -20.95
CA LEU A 123 -6.36 -6.99 -21.71
C LEU A 123 -6.44 -7.45 -23.17
N ASP A 124 -6.79 -8.72 -23.44
CA ASP A 124 -6.90 -9.25 -24.79
C ASP A 124 -8.00 -8.54 -25.61
N ARG A 125 -9.14 -8.25 -24.97
CA ARG A 125 -10.24 -7.48 -25.59
C ARG A 125 -9.80 -6.06 -25.94
N CYS A 126 -9.08 -5.39 -25.03
CA CYS A 126 -8.54 -4.07 -25.28
C CYS A 126 -7.47 -4.08 -26.37
N HIS A 127 -6.59 -5.09 -26.40
CA HIS A 127 -5.60 -5.28 -27.46
C HIS A 127 -6.26 -5.35 -28.85
N LYS A 128 -7.29 -6.19 -29.03
CA LYS A 128 -8.03 -6.30 -30.30
C LYS A 128 -8.66 -4.96 -30.70
N LEU A 129 -9.26 -4.25 -29.75
CA LEU A 129 -9.85 -2.93 -29.99
C LEU A 129 -8.80 -1.92 -30.44
N ILE A 130 -7.68 -1.81 -29.74
CA ILE A 130 -6.59 -0.89 -30.07
C ILE A 130 -6.02 -1.23 -31.46
N ARG A 131 -5.85 -2.52 -31.77
CA ARG A 131 -5.33 -2.97 -33.07
C ARG A 131 -6.26 -2.59 -34.23
N LEU A 132 -7.57 -2.68 -34.02
CA LEU A 132 -8.58 -2.38 -35.04
C LEU A 132 -8.91 -0.88 -35.16
N SER A 133 -8.84 -0.13 -34.07
CA SER A 133 -9.34 1.26 -34.00
C SER A 133 -8.28 2.33 -33.83
N ILE A 134 -7.06 1.98 -33.41
CA ILE A 134 -6.02 2.97 -33.06
C ILE A 134 -4.75 2.72 -33.86
N ASP A 135 -4.00 1.67 -33.52
CA ASP A 135 -2.70 1.36 -34.12
C ASP A 135 -2.24 -0.05 -33.69
N GLU A 136 -1.70 -0.82 -34.64
CA GLU A 136 -1.23 -2.18 -34.38
C GLU A 136 0.01 -2.23 -33.48
N LYS A 137 0.98 -1.34 -33.66
CA LYS A 137 2.19 -1.32 -32.84
C LYS A 137 1.87 -0.96 -31.40
N LYS A 138 0.98 0.01 -31.19
CA LYS A 138 0.47 0.34 -29.85
C LYS A 138 -0.27 -0.82 -29.23
N ALA A 139 -1.08 -1.53 -30.00
CA ALA A 139 -1.76 -2.72 -29.51
C ALA A 139 -0.76 -3.77 -29.00
N GLU A 140 0.26 -4.11 -29.79
CA GLU A 140 1.29 -5.07 -29.37
C GLU A 140 2.04 -4.62 -28.12
N GLN A 141 2.42 -3.33 -28.04
CA GLN A 141 3.05 -2.76 -26.84
C GLN A 141 2.14 -2.87 -25.62
N PHE A 142 0.85 -2.53 -25.74
CA PHE A 142 -0.12 -2.63 -24.66
C PHE A 142 -0.23 -4.05 -24.14
N ARG A 143 -0.36 -5.02 -25.05
CA ARG A 143 -0.46 -6.44 -24.69
C ARG A 143 0.83 -6.93 -24.02
N ARG A 144 1.99 -6.66 -24.62
CA ARG A 144 3.29 -7.13 -24.09
C ARG A 144 3.53 -6.61 -22.67
N LEU A 145 3.33 -5.32 -22.45
CA LEU A 145 3.55 -4.69 -21.16
C LEU A 145 2.50 -5.14 -20.14
N GLY A 146 1.22 -5.25 -20.53
CA GLY A 146 0.16 -5.69 -19.62
C GLY A 146 0.25 -7.17 -19.25
N THR A 147 0.67 -8.05 -20.16
CA THR A 147 0.98 -9.44 -19.83
C THR A 147 2.18 -9.54 -18.89
N ALA A 148 3.20 -8.67 -19.03
CA ALA A 148 4.33 -8.64 -18.10
C ALA A 148 3.91 -8.17 -16.69
N LEU A 149 2.95 -7.23 -16.59
CA LEU A 149 2.39 -6.80 -15.31
C LEU A 149 1.52 -7.86 -14.64
N LEU A 150 0.76 -8.60 -15.45
CA LEU A 150 -0.11 -9.65 -14.93
C LEU A 150 0.69 -10.90 -14.59
N SER A 151 1.71 -11.25 -15.39
CA SER A 151 2.54 -12.41 -15.12
C SER A 151 3.08 -12.33 -13.69
N PRO A 152 2.85 -13.35 -12.85
CA PRO A 152 3.66 -13.47 -11.64
C PRO A 152 5.09 -13.54 -12.14
N ALA A 153 5.98 -12.69 -11.62
CA ALA A 153 7.40 -12.72 -11.95
C ALA A 153 7.86 -14.19 -12.09
N GLY A 154 8.12 -14.65 -13.32
CA GLY A 154 8.52 -16.02 -13.57
C GLY A 154 9.98 -16.25 -13.17
N PRO A 155 10.49 -17.45 -13.46
CA PRO A 155 10.33 -18.68 -12.68
C PRO A 155 11.22 -18.66 -11.43
N SER A 156 10.92 -19.48 -10.44
CA SER A 156 11.93 -19.93 -9.47
C SER A 156 13.11 -20.51 -10.26
N ALA A 157 14.25 -19.81 -10.21
CA ALA A 157 15.55 -20.33 -10.64
C ALA A 157 16.18 -21.13 -9.49
#